data_AF-A0A7C4FUJ8-F1
#
_entry.id   AF-A0A7C4FUJ8-F1
#
_cell.length_a   1.000
_cell.length_b   1.000
_cell.length_c   1.000
_cell.angle_alpha   90.00
_cell.angle_beta   90.00
_cell.angle_gamma   90.00
#
_symmetry.space_group_name_H-M   'P 1'
#
loop_
_entity.id
_entity.type
_entity.pdbx_description
1 polymer ?
#
loop_
_entity_poly.entity_id
_entity_poly.type
_entity_poly.pdbx_seq_one_letter_code
_entity_poly.pdbx_strand_id
1 'polypeptide(L)'
;MRIAAALALVSAWAAGGRNDLRTSYWAWLKRLKPSAVAQTEQRLRPAGAVLPRHGVVGYLSDEDSYTTPGMRRYYLTQYALAPLVVSRSTRKEFVLGNFREPSKAAELARQNGLSLERDFGDGLMIFRRKAP
;
A
#
# COMPACT_ATOMS: atom_id res chain seq x y z
N MET A 1 16.17 -46.98 -54.01
CA MET A 1 15.38 -46.89 -52.75
C MET A 1 16.31 -47.08 -51.56
N ARG A 2 16.04 -46.44 -50.42
CA ARG A 2 16.75 -46.50 -49.11
C ARG A 2 17.70 -45.34 -48.74
N ILE A 3 17.33 -44.08 -48.94
CA ILE A 3 17.92 -42.95 -48.17
C ILE A 3 16.85 -41.88 -47.95
N ALA A 4 16.01 -42.02 -46.91
CA ALA A 4 15.05 -40.96 -46.55
C ALA A 4 14.47 -41.04 -45.12
N ALA A 5 15.03 -41.85 -44.21
CA ALA A 5 14.39 -42.13 -42.92
C ALA A 5 15.12 -41.58 -41.68
N ALA A 6 16.13 -40.72 -41.84
CA ALA A 6 16.97 -40.26 -40.72
C ALA A 6 16.85 -38.76 -40.36
N LEU A 7 16.09 -37.95 -41.11
CA LEU A 7 16.00 -36.49 -40.87
C LEU A 7 14.71 -36.03 -40.19
N ALA A 8 13.74 -36.92 -39.93
CA ALA A 8 12.48 -36.56 -39.28
C ALA A 8 12.53 -36.63 -37.74
N LEU A 9 13.59 -37.20 -37.14
CA LEU A 9 13.68 -37.40 -35.69
C LEU A 9 14.50 -36.35 -34.93
N VAL A 10 15.20 -35.45 -35.62
CA VAL A 10 16.02 -34.41 -34.96
C VAL A 10 15.35 -33.02 -34.92
N SER A 11 14.37 -32.74 -35.79
CA SER A 11 13.64 -31.46 -35.76
C SER A 11 12.58 -31.37 -34.66
N ALA A 12 12.14 -32.50 -34.10
CA ALA A 12 11.13 -32.53 -33.03
C ALA A 12 11.67 -32.13 -31.64
N TRP A 13 13.00 -32.17 -31.43
CA TRP A 13 13.62 -31.82 -30.14
C TRP A 13 14.09 -30.36 -30.03
N ALA A 14 14.01 -29.56 -31.11
CA ALA A 14 14.51 -28.17 -31.13
C ALA A 14 13.40 -27.09 -31.15
N ALA A 15 12.12 -27.51 -31.18
CA ALA A 15 10.96 -26.63 -31.25
C ALA A 15 10.22 -26.44 -29.91
N GLY A 16 10.54 -27.23 -28.87
CA GLY A 16 9.83 -27.18 -27.58
C GLY A 16 10.31 -26.13 -26.57
N GLY A 17 11.44 -25.46 -26.83
CA GLY A 17 12.15 -24.71 -25.78
C GLY A 17 12.34 -23.21 -25.99
N ARG A 18 11.72 -22.58 -27.00
CA ARG A 18 12.10 -21.21 -27.42
C ARG A 18 11.05 -20.11 -27.31
N ASN A 19 9.89 -20.30 -26.69
CA ASN A 19 8.92 -19.19 -26.57
C ASN A 19 8.09 -19.06 -25.29
N ASP A 20 8.32 -19.84 -24.23
CA ASP A 20 7.44 -19.81 -23.06
C ASP A 20 7.88 -18.84 -21.94
N LEU A 21 8.99 -18.11 -22.10
CA LEU A 21 9.43 -17.19 -21.03
C LEU A 21 8.45 -16.04 -20.81
N ARG A 22 7.79 -15.53 -21.87
CA ARG A 22 6.82 -14.42 -21.73
C ARG A 22 5.54 -14.87 -21.03
N THR A 23 4.96 -15.99 -21.44
CA THR A 23 3.74 -16.56 -20.85
C THR A 23 3.97 -17.04 -19.42
N SER A 24 5.10 -17.72 -19.19
CA SER A 24 5.50 -18.15 -17.85
C SER A 24 5.82 -16.99 -16.91
N TYR A 25 6.43 -15.90 -17.39
CA TYR A 25 6.69 -14.70 -16.60
C TYR A 25 5.40 -14.01 -16.13
N TRP A 26 4.42 -13.82 -17.04
CA TRP A 26 3.14 -13.23 -16.65
C TRP A 26 2.31 -14.15 -15.76
N ALA A 27 2.38 -15.46 -15.95
CA ALA A 27 1.73 -16.43 -15.06
C ALA A 27 2.36 -16.42 -13.65
N TRP A 28 3.68 -16.25 -13.56
CA TRP A 28 4.40 -16.11 -12.29
C TRP A 28 4.05 -14.79 -11.57
N LEU A 29 4.00 -13.67 -12.29
CA LEU A 29 3.56 -12.38 -11.74
C LEU A 29 2.12 -12.42 -11.22
N LYS A 30 1.21 -13.09 -11.94
CA LYS A 30 -0.18 -13.26 -11.49
C LYS A 30 -0.32 -14.11 -10.22
N ARG A 31 0.69 -14.93 -9.88
CA ARG A 31 0.73 -15.73 -8.65
C ARG A 31 1.36 -15.00 -7.46
N LEU A 32 2.09 -13.91 -7.70
CA LEU A 32 2.71 -13.13 -6.63
C LEU A 32 1.63 -12.38 -5.85
N LYS A 33 1.56 -12.62 -4.54
CA LYS A 33 0.70 -11.86 -3.64
C LYS A 33 1.18 -10.40 -3.62
N PRO A 34 0.28 -9.40 -3.65
CA PRO A 34 0.67 -7.99 -3.55
C PRO A 34 1.55 -7.75 -2.32
N SER A 35 2.61 -6.96 -2.48
CA SER A 35 3.46 -6.59 -1.35
C SER A 35 2.66 -5.83 -0.29
N ALA A 36 3.15 -5.81 0.95
CA ALA A 36 2.50 -5.05 2.02
C ALA A 36 2.40 -3.55 1.68
N VAL A 37 3.37 -3.02 0.91
CA VAL A 37 3.36 -1.66 0.37
C VAL A 37 2.22 -1.49 -0.63
N ALA A 38 2.11 -2.36 -1.64
CA ALA A 38 1.06 -2.27 -2.65
C ALA A 38 -0.37 -2.36 -2.07
N GLN A 39 -0.57 -3.23 -1.07
CA GLN A 39 -1.85 -3.31 -0.35
C GLN A 39 -2.15 -2.03 0.42
N THR A 40 -1.13 -1.46 1.08
CA THR A 40 -1.27 -0.21 1.84
C THR A 40 -1.53 0.97 0.92
N GLU A 41 -0.83 1.07 -0.21
CA GLU A 41 -1.06 2.07 -1.25
C GLU A 41 -2.49 2.02 -1.78
N GLN A 42 -2.99 0.83 -2.09
CA GLN A 42 -4.37 0.65 -2.55
C GLN A 42 -5.37 1.14 -1.49
N ARG A 43 -5.15 0.79 -0.21
CA ARG A 43 -6.02 1.21 0.90
C ARG A 43 -5.96 2.72 1.15
N LEU A 44 -4.79 3.34 1.06
CA LEU A 44 -4.60 4.76 1.35
C LEU A 44 -4.92 5.68 0.17
N ARG A 45 -5.07 5.13 -1.06
CA ARG A 45 -5.35 5.90 -2.28
C ARG A 45 -6.51 6.90 -2.14
N PRO A 46 -7.67 6.56 -1.54
CA PRO A 46 -8.76 7.51 -1.37
C PRO A 46 -8.39 8.71 -0.47
N ALA A 47 -7.64 8.47 0.62
CA ALA A 47 -7.17 9.53 1.49
C ALA A 47 -6.09 10.39 0.81
N GLY A 48 -5.15 9.76 0.10
CA GLY A 48 -4.11 10.46 -0.66
C GLY A 48 -4.65 11.38 -1.76
N ALA A 49 -5.83 11.09 -2.31
CA ALA A 49 -6.49 11.95 -3.30
C ALA A 49 -7.09 13.25 -2.70
N VAL A 50 -7.29 13.29 -1.37
CA VAL A 50 -7.86 14.44 -0.64
C VAL A 50 -6.79 15.24 0.09
N LEU A 51 -5.73 14.58 0.54
CA LEU A 51 -4.60 15.24 1.20
C LEU A 51 -3.82 16.16 0.24
N PRO A 52 -3.05 17.12 0.78
CA PRO A 52 -2.12 17.92 -0.02
C PRO A 52 -1.19 17.04 -0.86
N ARG A 53 -0.89 17.46 -2.10
CA ARG A 53 0.02 16.73 -3.00
C ARG A 53 1.47 16.68 -2.49
N HIS A 54 1.88 17.70 -1.74
CA HIS A 54 3.21 17.87 -1.16
C HIS A 54 3.10 18.52 0.23
N GLY A 55 4.18 18.46 1.01
CA GLY A 55 4.26 19.06 2.34
C GLY A 55 4.25 18.02 3.46
N VAL A 56 3.77 18.41 4.64
CA VAL A 56 3.78 17.58 5.85
C VAL A 56 2.39 17.48 6.45
N VAL A 57 1.89 16.27 6.62
CA VAL A 57 0.64 15.98 7.34
C VAL A 57 0.95 15.27 8.66
N GLY A 58 0.02 15.39 9.60
CA GLY A 58 0.09 14.68 10.87
C GLY A 58 -0.34 13.22 10.76
N TYR A 59 -0.13 12.47 11.83
CA TYR A 59 -0.49 11.06 11.93
C TYR A 59 -1.07 10.74 13.30
N LEU A 60 -2.16 9.95 13.30
CA LEU A 60 -2.82 9.46 14.50
C LEU A 60 -3.16 7.98 14.32
N SER A 61 -2.89 7.17 15.34
CA SER A 61 -3.18 5.74 15.37
C SER A 61 -3.45 5.30 16.81
N ASP A 62 -4.15 4.18 16.96
CA ASP A 62 -4.40 3.48 18.22
C ASP A 62 -3.29 2.47 18.57
N GLU A 63 -2.30 2.29 17.70
CA GLU A 63 -1.13 1.44 17.94
C GLU A 63 0.03 2.26 18.54
N ASP A 64 0.70 1.69 19.53
CA ASP A 64 1.88 2.30 20.15
C ASP A 64 3.04 2.38 19.14
N SER A 65 3.59 3.60 18.98
CA SER A 65 4.68 3.92 18.07
C SER A 65 5.99 3.18 18.37
N TYR A 66 6.17 2.64 19.58
CA TYR A 66 7.35 1.87 19.97
C TYR A 66 7.21 0.36 19.74
N THR A 67 6.03 -0.11 19.33
CA THR A 67 5.80 -1.52 19.02
C THR A 67 6.06 -1.82 17.55
N THR A 68 6.50 -3.05 17.23
CA THR A 68 6.71 -3.49 15.84
C THR A 68 5.47 -3.29 14.95
N PRO A 69 4.24 -3.61 15.39
CA PRO A 69 3.04 -3.33 14.60
C PRO A 69 2.83 -1.83 14.32
N GLY A 70 2.95 -0.98 15.34
CA GLY A 70 2.75 0.47 15.19
C GLY A 70 3.82 1.13 14.31
N MET A 71 5.10 0.71 14.47
CA MET A 71 6.17 1.14 13.57
C MET A 71 5.88 0.71 12.13
N ARG A 72 5.54 -0.56 11.91
CA ARG A 72 5.25 -1.10 10.58
C ARG A 72 4.11 -0.34 9.90
N ARG A 73 3.00 -0.10 10.61
CA ARG A 73 1.85 0.66 10.07
C ARG A 73 2.25 2.07 9.68
N TYR A 74 2.97 2.78 10.56
CA TYR A 74 3.44 4.13 10.29
C TYR A 74 4.38 4.22 9.07
N TYR A 75 5.37 3.32 8.97
CA TYR A 75 6.32 3.35 7.85
C TYR A 75 5.67 2.95 6.53
N LEU A 76 4.78 1.93 6.52
CA LEU A 76 4.01 1.60 5.31
C LEU A 76 3.13 2.77 4.85
N THR A 77 2.53 3.50 5.78
CA THR A 77 1.79 4.74 5.47
C THR A 77 2.68 5.80 4.83
N GLN A 78 3.89 6.02 5.37
CA GLN A 78 4.83 6.97 4.78
C GLN A 78 5.22 6.61 3.35
N TYR A 79 5.54 5.33 3.10
CA TYR A 79 5.90 4.89 1.75
C TYR A 79 4.73 5.04 0.78
N ALA A 80 3.54 4.63 1.20
CA ALA A 80 2.36 4.65 0.36
C ALA A 80 1.86 6.06 -0.02
N LEU A 81 2.23 7.09 0.74
CA LEU A 81 1.84 8.48 0.50
C LEU A 81 2.96 9.34 -0.08
N ALA A 82 4.16 8.79 -0.29
CA ALA A 82 5.26 9.54 -0.89
C ALA A 82 4.81 10.19 -2.24
N PRO A 83 5.16 11.46 -2.50
CA PRO A 83 6.13 12.30 -1.80
C PRO A 83 5.57 13.12 -0.60
N LEU A 84 4.32 12.89 -0.16
CA LEU A 84 3.76 13.55 1.00
C LEU A 84 4.42 13.03 2.29
N VAL A 85 4.93 13.94 3.13
CA VAL A 85 5.60 13.56 4.38
C VAL A 85 4.56 13.37 5.49
N VAL A 86 4.63 12.22 6.17
CA VAL A 86 3.76 11.90 7.31
C VAL A 86 4.54 12.02 8.61
N SER A 87 4.18 13.00 9.45
CA SER A 87 4.82 13.27 10.73
C SER A 87 4.06 12.61 11.88
N ARG A 88 4.77 12.00 12.85
CA ARG A 88 4.19 11.51 14.12
C ARG A 88 3.77 12.66 15.05
N SER A 89 2.85 13.48 14.58
CA SER A 89 2.36 14.65 15.29
C SER A 89 0.90 14.90 14.93
N THR A 90 0.10 15.27 15.92
CA THR A 90 -1.29 15.72 15.75
C THR A 90 -1.41 17.24 15.63
N ARG A 91 -0.28 17.96 15.54
CA ARG A 91 -0.24 19.44 15.53
C ARG A 91 -0.31 20.06 14.14
N LYS A 92 -0.40 19.25 13.08
CA LYS A 92 -0.50 19.69 11.68
C LYS A 92 -1.95 20.04 11.34
N GLU A 93 -2.15 20.86 10.30
CA GLU A 93 -3.49 21.25 9.85
C GLU A 93 -4.35 20.02 9.53
N PHE A 94 -3.82 19.15 8.65
CA PHE A 94 -4.39 17.85 8.35
C PHE A 94 -3.66 16.75 9.12
N VAL A 95 -4.42 15.82 9.68
CA VAL A 95 -3.90 14.64 10.39
C VAL A 95 -4.55 13.40 9.79
N LEU A 96 -3.72 12.48 9.29
CA LEU A 96 -4.17 11.17 8.83
C LEU A 96 -4.39 10.24 10.03
N GLY A 97 -5.62 9.79 10.21
CA GLY A 97 -5.97 8.67 11.08
C GLY A 97 -5.79 7.33 10.38
N ASN A 98 -5.01 6.43 11.00
CA ASN A 98 -4.86 5.05 10.55
C ASN A 98 -4.99 4.12 11.75
N PHE A 99 -6.21 3.67 12.00
CA PHE A 99 -6.59 2.87 13.16
C PHE A 99 -6.70 1.39 12.82
N ARG A 100 -6.25 0.54 13.74
CA ARG A 100 -6.56 -0.89 13.74
C ARG A 100 -7.95 -1.14 14.31
N GLU A 101 -8.33 -0.41 15.36
CA GLU A 101 -9.67 -0.42 15.95
C GLU A 101 -10.38 0.92 15.66
N PRO A 102 -11.25 0.99 14.63
CA PRO A 102 -11.91 2.25 14.24
C PRO A 102 -12.73 2.89 15.37
N SER A 103 -13.22 2.08 16.33
CA SER A 103 -13.96 2.56 17.50
C SER A 103 -13.16 3.51 18.41
N LYS A 104 -11.81 3.42 18.40
CA LYS A 104 -10.93 4.30 19.19
C LYS A 104 -10.71 5.67 18.55
N ALA A 105 -11.06 5.83 17.28
CA ALA A 105 -10.72 7.03 16.51
C ALA A 105 -11.34 8.31 17.10
N ALA A 106 -12.62 8.26 17.46
CA ALA A 106 -13.34 9.42 17.98
C ALA A 106 -12.74 9.93 19.31
N GLU A 107 -12.41 9.01 20.22
CA GLU A 107 -11.80 9.36 21.50
C GLU A 107 -10.40 9.96 21.32
N LEU A 108 -9.53 9.30 20.53
CA LEU A 108 -8.18 9.77 20.26
C LEU A 108 -8.16 11.11 19.52
N ALA A 109 -9.08 11.33 18.58
CA ALA A 109 -9.23 12.61 17.91
C ALA A 109 -9.62 13.73 18.89
N ARG A 110 -10.58 13.47 19.78
CA ARG A 110 -11.01 14.42 20.81
C ARG A 110 -9.87 14.80 21.76
N GLN A 111 -9.10 13.81 22.24
CA GLN A 111 -7.94 14.02 23.11
C GLN A 111 -6.86 14.91 22.46
N ASN A 112 -6.78 14.93 21.13
CA ASN A 112 -5.82 15.70 20.36
C ASN A 112 -6.38 17.01 19.78
N GLY A 113 -7.62 17.41 20.14
CA GLY A 113 -8.23 18.64 19.62
C GLY A 113 -8.53 18.61 18.12
N LEU A 114 -8.83 17.42 17.59
CA LEU A 114 -9.10 17.20 16.18
C LEU A 114 -10.60 17.07 15.91
N SER A 115 -11.02 17.48 14.72
CA SER A 115 -12.37 17.25 14.18
C SER A 115 -12.28 16.34 12.95
N LEU A 116 -13.21 15.38 12.83
CA LEU A 116 -13.32 14.53 11.65
C LEU A 116 -13.68 15.37 10.44
N GLU A 117 -12.87 15.29 9.38
CA GLU A 117 -13.13 15.94 8.10
C GLU A 117 -13.68 14.94 7.07
N ARG A 118 -13.13 13.72 7.05
CA ARG A 118 -13.60 12.66 6.17
C ARG A 118 -13.29 11.29 6.73
N ASP A 119 -14.24 10.36 6.62
CA ASP A 119 -14.07 8.94 6.92
C ASP A 119 -14.08 8.15 5.60
N PHE A 120 -13.11 7.25 5.43
CA PHE A 120 -12.98 6.37 4.27
C PHE A 120 -13.33 4.91 4.59
N GLY A 121 -13.74 4.63 5.83
CA GLY A 121 -13.95 3.28 6.34
C GLY A 121 -12.64 2.58 6.70
N ASP A 122 -12.76 1.36 7.23
CA ASP A 122 -11.62 0.49 7.58
C ASP A 122 -10.57 1.16 8.51
N GLY A 123 -10.98 2.12 9.33
CA GLY A 123 -10.08 2.85 10.23
C GLY A 123 -9.20 3.90 9.54
N LEU A 124 -9.51 4.30 8.31
CA LEU A 124 -8.82 5.36 7.59
C LEU A 124 -9.65 6.65 7.60
N MET A 125 -9.10 7.71 8.18
CA MET A 125 -9.80 8.98 8.36
C MET A 125 -8.87 10.17 8.13
N ILE A 126 -9.41 11.29 7.70
CA ILE A 126 -8.71 12.58 7.72
C ILE A 126 -9.38 13.44 8.79
N PHE A 127 -8.54 14.03 9.64
CA PHE A 127 -8.94 15.00 10.62
C PHE A 127 -8.33 16.36 10.32
N ARG A 128 -9.04 17.40 10.77
CA ARG A 128 -8.54 18.76 10.81
C ARG A 128 -8.29 19.19 12.25
N ARG A 129 -7.19 19.90 12.48
CA ARG A 129 -6.95 20.53 13.78
C ARG A 129 -7.93 21.68 13.97
N LYS A 130 -8.63 21.69 15.10
CA LYS A 130 -9.44 22.86 15.49
C LYS A 130 -8.48 24.03 15.71
N ALA A 131 -8.77 25.18 15.09
CA ALA A 131 -8.02 26.39 15.36
C ALA A 131 -8.07 26.67 16.89
N PRO A 132 -6.97 27.18 17.49
CA PRO A 132 -6.99 27.63 18.86
C PRO A 132 -8.05 28.72 19.08
#